data_AF-A0A354XK59-F1
#
_entry.id   AF-A0A354XK59-F1
#
_cell.length_a   1.000
_cell.length_b   1.000
_cell.length_c   1.000
_cell.angle_alpha   90.00
_cell.angle_beta   90.00
_cell.angle_gamma   90.00
#
_symmetry.space_group_name_H-M   'P 1'
#
loop_
_entity.id
_entity.type
_entity.pdbx_description
1 polymer ?
#
loop_
_entity_poly.entity_id
_entity_poly.type
_entity_poly.pdbx_seq_one_letter_code
_entity_poly.pdbx_strand_id
1 'polypeptide(L)'
;DSGVESGDTVSMHYDPMLAKLIVHGVDRDAALATLNRALAALDVQGVVTNRAFLQRLANHPGFKNVELDTRFIERNEATLFAPRQFSTEDYASAALIGLHQLAQECESDSPWDRHDGFRLNAPHTIRIALCDPASAQAADNDSAVVVVEGKRATLDTQWQLTIGNSTLTASLQPLEGDAVAVTLNGHRRRLQA
;
A
#
# COMPACT_ATOMS: atom_id res chain seq x y z
N ASP A 1 0.78 3.91 23.65
CA ASP A 1 1.41 5.12 24.25
C ASP A 1 2.39 5.72 23.25
N SER A 2 2.31 7.01 22.99
CA SER A 2 3.21 7.76 22.08
C SER A 2 3.78 8.98 22.80
N GLY A 3 5.02 9.36 22.48
CA GLY A 3 5.63 10.61 22.92
C GLY A 3 5.76 11.66 21.80
N VAL A 4 5.16 11.39 20.64
CA VAL A 4 5.22 12.21 19.42
C VAL A 4 3.83 12.38 18.79
N GLU A 5 3.65 13.46 18.04
CA GLU A 5 2.49 13.79 17.23
C GLU A 5 2.86 14.12 15.77
N SER A 6 1.88 14.18 14.88
CA SER A 6 2.10 14.50 13.46
C SER A 6 2.70 15.90 13.30
N GLY A 7 3.82 15.99 12.58
CA GLY A 7 4.56 17.24 12.37
C GLY A 7 5.79 17.39 13.28
N ASP A 8 5.95 16.53 14.29
CA ASP A 8 7.12 16.55 15.14
C ASP A 8 8.40 16.15 14.38
N THR A 9 9.52 16.73 14.82
CA THR A 9 10.85 16.38 14.30
C THR A 9 11.48 15.29 15.16
N VAL A 10 11.85 14.17 14.53
CA VAL A 10 12.62 13.10 15.16
C VAL A 10 14.11 13.47 15.14
N SER A 11 14.62 13.94 16.29
CA SER A 11 16.01 14.38 16.44
C SER A 11 16.99 13.21 16.60
N MET A 12 18.21 13.38 16.11
CA MET A 12 19.33 12.44 16.32
C MET A 12 19.87 12.41 17.76
N HIS A 13 19.44 13.34 18.62
CA HIS A 13 19.98 13.49 19.97
C HIS A 13 19.32 12.60 21.03
N TYR A 14 18.23 11.91 20.69
CA TYR A 14 17.47 11.07 21.61
C TYR A 14 17.24 9.66 21.03
N ASP A 15 16.72 8.76 21.86
CA ASP A 15 16.29 7.43 21.43
C ASP A 15 15.20 7.54 20.34
N PRO A 16 15.35 6.88 19.17
CA PRO A 16 14.37 6.96 18.07
C PRO A 16 13.04 6.24 18.32
N MET A 17 12.70 5.88 19.56
CA MET A 17 11.44 5.23 19.90
C MET A 17 10.25 6.21 19.74
N LEU A 18 9.44 5.99 18.71
CA LEU A 18 8.23 6.80 18.44
C LEU A 18 7.07 6.48 19.40
N ALA A 19 6.73 5.20 19.52
CA ALA A 19 5.57 4.75 20.29
C ALA A 19 5.70 3.29 20.74
N LYS A 20 4.91 2.93 21.76
CA LYS A 20 4.67 1.56 22.21
C LYS A 20 3.26 1.14 21.79
N LEU A 21 3.17 0.16 20.91
CA LEU A 21 1.92 -0.48 20.50
C LEU A 21 1.68 -1.74 21.33
N ILE A 22 0.65 -1.70 22.17
CA ILE A 22 0.30 -2.78 23.10
C ILE A 22 -1.13 -3.20 22.77
N VAL A 23 -1.38 -4.51 22.72
CA VAL A 23 -2.71 -5.08 22.49
C VAL A 23 -3.01 -6.14 23.54
N HIS A 24 -4.29 -6.39 23.77
CA HIS A 24 -4.76 -7.49 24.60
C HIS A 24 -5.75 -8.34 23.81
N GLY A 25 -5.85 -9.61 24.18
CA GLY A 25 -6.79 -10.57 23.60
C GLY A 25 -7.19 -11.61 24.63
N VAL A 26 -8.25 -12.36 24.34
CA VAL A 26 -8.70 -13.47 25.20
C VAL A 26 -7.69 -14.61 25.28
N ASP A 27 -6.88 -14.76 24.23
CA ASP A 27 -5.76 -15.67 24.13
C ASP A 27 -4.64 -15.04 23.28
N ARG A 28 -3.54 -15.78 23.12
CA ARG A 28 -2.37 -15.32 22.36
C ARG A 28 -2.70 -15.09 20.89
N ASP A 29 -3.50 -15.95 20.27
CA ASP A 29 -3.80 -15.86 18.85
C ASP A 29 -4.68 -14.65 18.54
N ALA A 30 -5.68 -14.38 19.37
CA ALA A 30 -6.51 -13.18 19.32
C ALA A 30 -5.68 -11.90 19.53
N ALA A 31 -4.73 -11.93 20.48
CA ALA A 31 -3.81 -10.81 20.70
C ALA A 31 -2.91 -10.58 19.47
N LEU A 32 -2.32 -11.63 18.90
CA LEU A 32 -1.48 -11.52 17.69
C LEU A 32 -2.28 -11.06 16.46
N ALA A 33 -3.51 -11.54 16.28
CA ALA A 33 -4.40 -11.07 15.22
C ALA A 33 -4.72 -9.58 15.39
N THR A 34 -4.92 -9.12 16.61
CA THR A 34 -5.17 -7.70 16.91
C THR A 34 -3.91 -6.86 16.71
N LEU A 35 -2.74 -7.33 17.13
CA LEU A 35 -1.45 -6.68 16.88
C LEU A 35 -1.20 -6.49 15.39
N ASN A 36 -1.47 -7.53 14.59
CA ASN A 36 -1.31 -7.48 13.14
C ASN A 36 -2.23 -6.45 12.48
N ARG A 37 -3.49 -6.37 12.90
CA ARG A 37 -4.42 -5.35 12.41
C ARG A 37 -3.97 -3.95 12.80
N ALA A 38 -3.54 -3.77 14.05
CA ALA A 38 -3.06 -2.47 14.54
C ALA A 38 -1.79 -2.02 13.81
N LEU A 39 -0.82 -2.92 13.58
CA LEU A 39 0.38 -2.63 12.78
C LEU A 39 0.06 -2.36 11.30
N ALA A 40 -0.98 -2.97 10.75
CA ALA A 40 -1.42 -2.71 9.38
C ALA A 40 -2.08 -1.32 9.24
N ALA A 41 -2.82 -0.88 10.26
CA ALA A 41 -3.46 0.42 10.31
C ALA A 41 -2.53 1.58 10.75
N LEU A 42 -1.36 1.26 11.31
CA LEU A 42 -0.38 2.26 11.73
C LEU A 42 0.29 2.89 10.50
N ASP A 43 -0.06 4.14 10.21
CA ASP A 43 0.55 4.95 9.16
C ASP A 43 1.54 5.97 9.75
N VAL A 44 2.80 5.86 9.36
CA VAL A 44 3.88 6.75 9.77
C VAL A 44 4.72 7.06 8.54
N GLN A 45 4.70 8.33 8.14
CA GLN A 45 5.35 8.83 6.94
C GLN A 45 6.50 9.78 7.30
N GLY A 46 7.46 9.94 6.39
CA GLY A 46 8.58 10.89 6.53
C GLY A 46 9.78 10.38 7.32
N VAL A 47 9.70 9.19 7.94
CA VAL A 47 10.84 8.55 8.61
C VAL A 47 10.88 7.05 8.31
N VAL A 48 12.07 6.46 8.39
CA VAL A 48 12.23 5.00 8.31
C VAL A 48 11.70 4.37 9.59
N THR A 49 10.83 3.36 9.48
CA THR A 49 10.23 2.67 10.63
C THR A 49 10.48 1.16 10.59
N ASN A 50 10.49 0.53 11.76
CA ASN A 50 10.57 -0.93 11.90
C ASN A 50 9.20 -1.63 11.85
N ARG A 51 8.12 -0.93 11.43
CA ARG A 51 6.74 -1.45 11.42
C ARG A 51 6.60 -2.75 10.62
N ALA A 52 7.18 -2.79 9.42
CA ALA A 52 7.14 -3.97 8.55
C ALA A 52 7.87 -5.18 9.17
N PHE A 53 9.01 -4.94 9.83
CA PHE A 53 9.73 -5.96 10.60
C PHE A 53 8.87 -6.51 11.74
N LEU A 54 8.26 -5.63 12.55
CA LEU A 54 7.39 -6.04 13.66
C LEU A 54 6.18 -6.84 13.18
N GLN A 55 5.58 -6.47 12.04
CA GLN A 55 4.46 -7.19 11.45
C GLN A 55 4.87 -8.59 10.96
N ARG A 56 6.09 -8.75 10.42
CA ARG A 56 6.62 -10.08 10.06
C ARG A 56 6.95 -10.92 11.28
N LEU A 57 7.56 -10.32 12.30
CA LEU A 57 7.85 -10.99 13.56
C LEU A 57 6.56 -11.54 14.20
N ALA A 58 5.52 -10.71 14.30
CA ALA A 58 4.21 -11.12 14.83
C ALA A 58 3.54 -12.23 13.99
N ASN A 59 3.86 -12.33 12.70
CA ASN A 59 3.35 -13.36 11.81
C ASN A 59 4.22 -14.61 11.69
N HIS A 60 5.47 -14.56 12.16
CA HIS A 60 6.43 -15.63 11.99
C HIS A 60 5.97 -16.90 12.75
N PRO A 61 5.94 -18.09 12.12
CA PRO A 61 5.47 -19.32 12.75
C PRO A 61 6.15 -19.61 14.10
N GLY A 62 7.48 -19.50 14.17
CA GLY A 62 8.21 -19.69 15.43
C GLY A 62 7.84 -18.67 16.53
N PHE A 63 7.46 -17.44 16.18
CA PHE A 63 7.00 -16.46 17.17
C PHE A 63 5.58 -16.78 17.67
N LYS A 64 4.70 -17.24 16.77
CA LYS A 64 3.34 -17.70 17.13
C LYS A 64 3.40 -18.91 18.06
N ASN A 65 4.23 -19.89 17.73
CA ASN A 65 4.40 -21.15 18.44
C ASN A 65 5.28 -21.07 19.69
N VAL A 66 5.77 -19.87 20.05
CA VAL A 66 6.62 -19.64 21.24
C VAL A 66 7.95 -20.42 21.17
N GLU A 67 8.48 -20.61 19.96
CA GLU A 67 9.81 -21.19 19.71
C GLU A 67 10.89 -20.11 19.86
N LEU A 68 10.94 -19.50 21.04
CA LEU A 68 11.69 -18.27 21.30
C LEU A 68 12.96 -18.54 22.12
N ASP A 69 14.03 -17.89 21.70
CA ASP A 69 15.28 -17.77 22.43
C ASP A 69 15.90 -16.40 22.13
N THR A 70 16.97 -16.03 22.83
CA THR A 70 17.60 -14.72 22.68
C THR A 70 18.33 -14.52 21.35
N ARG A 71 18.38 -15.54 20.48
CA ARG A 71 18.97 -15.52 19.14
C ARG A 71 17.92 -15.71 18.03
N PHE A 72 16.63 -15.62 18.37
CA PHE A 72 15.54 -15.86 17.42
C PHE A 72 15.62 -14.94 16.20
N ILE A 73 15.97 -13.67 16.39
CA ILE A 73 16.00 -12.70 15.30
C ILE A 73 17.17 -13.03 14.35
N GLU A 74 18.35 -13.28 14.88
CA GLU A 74 19.55 -13.63 14.13
C GLU A 74 19.35 -14.93 13.33
N ARG A 75 18.69 -15.93 13.94
CA ARG A 75 18.38 -17.20 13.25
C ARG A 75 17.40 -17.02 12.08
N ASN A 76 16.49 -16.05 12.17
CA ASN A 76 15.43 -15.82 11.18
C ASN A 76 15.65 -14.53 10.37
N GLU A 77 16.86 -14.00 10.33
CA GLU A 77 17.17 -12.71 9.71
C GLU A 77 16.71 -12.65 8.25
N ALA A 78 16.98 -13.70 7.48
CA ALA A 78 16.62 -13.80 6.07
C ALA A 78 15.11 -13.65 5.82
N THR A 79 14.25 -14.11 6.73
CA THR A 79 12.78 -14.01 6.59
C THR A 79 12.24 -12.71 7.17
N LEU A 80 12.78 -12.27 8.32
CA LEU A 80 12.33 -11.07 9.01
C LEU A 80 12.69 -9.80 8.23
N PHE A 81 13.84 -9.76 7.56
CA PHE A 81 14.35 -8.59 6.84
C PHE A 81 14.27 -8.68 5.31
N ALA A 82 13.66 -9.73 4.74
CA ALA A 82 13.50 -9.86 3.29
C ALA A 82 12.90 -8.59 2.64
N PRO A 83 13.28 -8.17 1.43
CA PRO A 83 12.56 -7.09 0.76
C PRO A 83 11.10 -7.50 0.54
N ARG A 84 10.15 -6.57 0.71
CA ARG A 84 8.78 -6.84 0.26
C ARG A 84 8.79 -6.81 -1.27
N GLN A 85 8.33 -7.88 -1.88
CA GLN A 85 8.11 -7.93 -3.33
C GLN A 85 6.68 -7.49 -3.61
N PHE A 86 6.51 -6.64 -4.63
CA PHE A 86 5.21 -6.19 -5.10
C PHE A 86 4.88 -6.90 -6.41
N SER A 87 3.68 -7.45 -6.47
CA SER A 87 3.15 -8.12 -7.66
C SER A 87 2.61 -7.08 -8.66
N THR A 88 2.43 -7.50 -9.91
CA THR A 88 1.76 -6.69 -10.93
C THR A 88 0.35 -6.29 -10.47
N GLU A 89 -0.33 -7.16 -9.73
CA GLU A 89 -1.65 -6.91 -9.16
C GLU A 89 -1.62 -5.82 -8.06
N ASP A 90 -0.54 -5.72 -7.29
CA ASP A 90 -0.38 -4.65 -6.30
C ASP A 90 -0.26 -3.28 -6.99
N TYR A 91 0.57 -3.19 -8.04
CA TYR A 91 0.69 -1.99 -8.87
C TYR A 91 -0.60 -1.64 -9.60
N ALA A 92 -1.30 -2.63 -10.15
CA ALA A 92 -2.59 -2.43 -10.80
C ALA A 92 -3.65 -1.94 -9.80
N SER A 93 -3.67 -2.46 -8.57
CA SER A 93 -4.57 -2.00 -7.51
C SER A 93 -4.28 -0.56 -7.12
N ALA A 94 -3.00 -0.21 -6.91
CA ALA A 94 -2.58 1.15 -6.57
C ALA A 94 -2.92 2.14 -7.70
N ALA A 95 -2.63 1.80 -8.95
CA ALA A 95 -2.99 2.62 -10.11
C ALA A 95 -4.50 2.81 -10.21
N LEU A 96 -5.30 1.76 -9.96
CA LEU A 96 -6.76 1.86 -10.04
C LEU A 96 -7.35 2.77 -8.96
N ILE A 97 -6.78 2.76 -7.75
CA ILE A 97 -7.14 3.69 -6.66
C ILE A 97 -6.78 5.11 -7.08
N GLY A 98 -5.57 5.34 -7.59
CA GLY A 98 -5.15 6.66 -8.08
C GLY A 98 -6.03 7.18 -9.23
N LEU A 99 -6.39 6.33 -10.20
CA LEU A 99 -7.33 6.69 -11.27
C LEU A 99 -8.70 7.09 -10.73
N HIS A 100 -9.16 6.42 -9.66
CA HIS A 100 -10.42 6.73 -9.02
C HIS A 100 -10.39 8.07 -8.28
N GLN A 101 -9.31 8.35 -7.54
CA GLN A 101 -9.10 9.63 -6.85
C GLN A 101 -8.99 10.78 -7.86
N LEU A 102 -8.17 10.61 -8.89
CA LEU A 102 -7.98 11.60 -9.94
C LEU A 102 -9.31 11.95 -10.64
N ALA A 103 -10.18 10.97 -10.87
CA ALA A 103 -11.51 11.21 -11.46
C ALA A 103 -12.46 12.01 -10.55
N GLN A 104 -12.17 12.13 -9.25
CA GLN A 104 -12.93 12.94 -8.29
C GLN A 104 -12.35 14.34 -8.12
N GLU A 105 -11.11 14.57 -8.52
CA GLU A 105 -10.46 15.88 -8.50
C GLU A 105 -11.01 16.73 -9.66
N CYS A 106 -12.21 17.28 -9.52
CA CYS A 106 -12.77 18.26 -10.46
C CYS A 106 -13.18 19.51 -9.68
N GLU A 107 -12.60 20.65 -10.02
CA GLU A 107 -12.89 21.94 -9.38
C GLU A 107 -14.11 22.64 -10.03
N SER A 108 -14.50 22.23 -11.22
CA SER A 108 -15.55 22.85 -12.03
C SER A 108 -16.27 21.87 -12.97
N ASP A 109 -17.42 22.30 -13.52
CA ASP A 109 -18.15 21.56 -14.55
C ASP A 109 -17.54 21.68 -15.97
N SER A 110 -16.34 22.28 -16.08
CA SER A 110 -15.66 22.45 -17.36
C SER A 110 -15.25 21.10 -17.94
N PRO A 111 -15.47 20.84 -19.25
CA PRO A 111 -14.96 19.63 -19.88
C PRO A 111 -13.44 19.54 -19.86
N TRP A 112 -12.73 20.65 -19.66
CA TRP A 112 -11.26 20.72 -19.60
C TRP A 112 -10.68 20.38 -18.23
N ASP A 113 -11.54 20.27 -17.22
CA ASP A 113 -11.17 19.92 -15.84
C ASP A 113 -11.38 18.42 -15.55
N ARG A 114 -11.87 17.68 -16.54
CA ARG A 114 -12.09 16.24 -16.43
C ARG A 114 -10.77 15.49 -16.52
N HIS A 115 -10.48 14.70 -15.50
CA HIS A 115 -9.37 13.74 -15.53
C HIS A 115 -9.77 12.34 -16.02
N ASP A 116 -10.58 12.29 -17.08
CA ASP A 116 -11.16 11.03 -17.57
C ASP A 116 -10.35 10.38 -18.72
N GLY A 117 -9.30 11.05 -19.19
CA GLY A 117 -8.43 10.57 -20.27
C GLY A 117 -9.04 10.67 -21.66
N PHE A 118 -10.09 11.47 -21.87
CA PHE A 118 -10.82 11.58 -23.14
C PHE A 118 -9.93 11.73 -24.38
N ARG A 119 -10.31 11.04 -25.46
CA ARG A 119 -9.74 11.16 -26.81
C ARG A 119 -10.87 11.05 -27.82
N LEU A 120 -10.88 11.90 -28.86
CA LEU A 120 -12.01 12.00 -29.80
C LEU A 120 -12.28 10.71 -30.60
N ASN A 121 -11.23 10.01 -31.04
CA ASN A 121 -11.30 8.82 -31.89
C ASN A 121 -10.43 7.68 -31.38
N ALA A 122 -10.20 7.63 -30.07
CA ALA A 122 -9.39 6.60 -29.42
C ALA A 122 -9.95 6.30 -28.02
N PRO A 123 -9.61 5.14 -27.43
CA PRO A 123 -9.98 4.84 -26.05
C PRO A 123 -9.45 5.91 -25.08
N HIS A 124 -10.20 6.13 -24.01
CA HIS A 124 -9.74 6.95 -22.88
C HIS A 124 -8.44 6.35 -22.35
N THR A 125 -7.37 7.14 -22.28
CA THR A 125 -6.04 6.67 -21.91
C THR A 125 -5.41 7.59 -20.87
N ILE A 126 -5.04 7.03 -19.72
CA ILE A 126 -4.32 7.70 -18.64
C ILE A 126 -3.08 6.89 -18.30
N ARG A 127 -1.95 7.55 -18.05
CA ARG A 127 -0.72 6.91 -17.58
C ARG A 127 -0.41 7.39 -16.17
N ILE A 128 -0.30 6.47 -15.24
CA ILE A 128 0.11 6.74 -13.87
C ILE A 128 1.53 6.24 -13.67
N ALA A 129 2.40 7.09 -13.13
CA ALA A 129 3.72 6.72 -12.67
C ALA A 129 3.64 6.42 -11.17
N LEU A 130 3.96 5.19 -10.78
CA LEU A 130 4.06 4.76 -9.38
C LEU A 130 5.53 4.65 -9.01
N CYS A 131 5.90 5.12 -7.83
CA CYS A 131 7.21 4.84 -7.26
C CYS A 131 7.19 3.44 -6.64
N ASP A 132 8.16 2.58 -6.97
CA ASP A 132 8.34 1.32 -6.25
C ASP A 132 8.61 1.65 -4.77
N PRO A 133 7.82 1.12 -3.81
CA PRO A 133 8.04 1.37 -2.40
C PRO A 133 9.43 0.94 -1.90
N ALA A 134 10.07 -0.03 -2.57
CA ALA A 134 11.46 -0.42 -2.29
C ALA A 134 12.47 0.68 -2.67
N SER A 135 12.13 1.51 -3.66
CA SER A 135 12.94 2.63 -4.14
C SER A 135 12.48 3.99 -3.59
N ALA A 136 11.36 4.05 -2.86
CA ALA A 136 10.83 5.30 -2.29
C ALA A 136 11.79 6.02 -1.31
N GLN A 137 12.85 5.33 -0.87
CA GLN A 137 13.89 5.86 0.01
C GLN A 137 15.26 6.00 -0.69
N ALA A 138 15.36 5.63 -1.97
CA ALA A 138 16.57 5.81 -2.76
C ALA A 138 16.71 7.30 -3.14
N ALA A 139 17.96 7.78 -3.27
CA ALA A 139 18.21 9.11 -3.81
C ALA A 139 17.62 9.23 -5.22
N ASP A 140 17.11 10.41 -5.59
CA ASP A 140 16.29 10.76 -6.77
C ASP A 140 16.70 10.14 -8.12
N ASN A 141 17.94 9.66 -8.26
CA ASN A 141 18.47 9.10 -9.50
C ASN A 141 18.24 7.58 -9.68
N ASP A 142 17.69 6.86 -8.70
CA ASP A 142 17.52 5.39 -8.75
C ASP A 142 16.09 4.93 -8.39
N SER A 143 15.12 5.84 -8.40
CA SER A 143 13.71 5.54 -8.18
C SER A 143 13.18 4.68 -9.33
N ALA A 144 12.97 3.39 -9.10
CA ALA A 144 12.32 2.52 -10.07
C ALA A 144 10.86 2.97 -10.24
N VAL A 145 10.59 3.72 -11.31
CA VAL A 145 9.24 4.16 -11.65
C VAL A 145 8.53 3.04 -12.42
N VAL A 146 7.42 2.58 -11.88
CA VAL A 146 6.51 1.65 -12.56
C VAL A 146 5.41 2.46 -13.24
N VAL A 147 5.37 2.42 -14.57
CA VAL A 147 4.33 3.09 -15.33
C VAL A 147 3.18 2.13 -15.61
N VAL A 148 1.98 2.52 -15.21
CA VAL A 148 0.72 1.82 -15.50
C VAL A 148 -0.06 2.62 -16.52
N GLU A 149 -0.32 2.03 -17.69
CA GLU A 149 -1.21 2.61 -18.70
C GLU A 149 -2.61 2.04 -18.53
N GLY A 150 -3.57 2.89 -18.16
CA GLY A 150 -4.98 2.56 -18.10
C GLY A 150 -5.71 2.96 -19.36
N LYS A 151 -6.42 2.02 -19.98
CA LYS A 151 -7.31 2.24 -21.13
C LYS A 151 -8.74 1.79 -20.84
N ARG A 152 -9.74 2.53 -21.32
CA ARG A 152 -11.14 2.08 -21.32
C ARG A 152 -11.88 2.64 -22.54
N ALA A 153 -12.88 1.91 -23.03
CA ALA A 153 -13.61 2.33 -24.22
C ALA A 153 -14.58 3.48 -23.92
N THR A 154 -15.28 3.38 -22.80
CA THR A 154 -16.19 4.41 -22.25
C THR A 154 -16.02 4.51 -20.73
N LEU A 155 -16.63 5.52 -20.11
CA LEU A 155 -16.54 5.74 -18.66
C LEU A 155 -17.12 4.57 -17.84
N ASP A 156 -18.11 3.85 -18.38
CA ASP A 156 -18.79 2.73 -17.73
C ASP A 156 -18.11 1.37 -17.93
N THR A 157 -17.08 1.31 -18.79
CA THR A 157 -16.34 0.08 -19.05
C THR A 157 -15.19 -0.12 -18.07
N GLN A 158 -14.84 -1.40 -17.84
CA GLN A 158 -13.67 -1.75 -17.03
C GLN A 158 -12.39 -1.17 -17.62
N TRP A 159 -11.44 -0.84 -16.74
CA TRP A 159 -10.10 -0.47 -17.14
C TRP A 159 -9.33 -1.69 -17.64
N GLN A 160 -8.54 -1.49 -18.69
CA GLN A 160 -7.45 -2.34 -19.11
C GLN A 160 -6.16 -1.69 -18.64
N LEU A 161 -5.54 -2.25 -17.60
CA LEU A 161 -4.30 -1.73 -17.01
C LEU A 161 -3.11 -2.51 -17.57
N THR A 162 -2.19 -1.82 -18.22
CA THR A 162 -0.98 -2.41 -18.78
C THR A 162 0.25 -1.97 -17.98
N ILE A 163 1.00 -2.94 -17.47
CA ILE A 163 2.23 -2.77 -16.69
C ILE A 163 3.31 -3.64 -17.35
N GLY A 164 4.31 -3.00 -17.94
CA GLY A 164 5.31 -3.69 -18.78
C GLY A 164 4.62 -4.48 -19.90
N ASN A 165 4.78 -5.81 -19.89
CA ASN A 165 4.17 -6.72 -20.88
C ASN A 165 2.87 -7.38 -20.40
N SER A 166 2.39 -7.04 -19.20
CA SER A 166 1.19 -7.64 -18.61
C SER A 166 0.00 -6.68 -18.72
N THR A 167 -1.17 -7.21 -19.07
CA THR A 167 -2.43 -6.46 -19.10
C THR A 167 -3.46 -7.13 -18.21
N LEU A 168 -4.13 -6.34 -17.36
CA LEU A 168 -5.20 -6.80 -16.47
C LEU A 168 -6.49 -6.04 -16.73
N THR A 169 -7.61 -6.75 -16.62
CA THR A 169 -8.94 -6.13 -16.51
C THR A 169 -9.17 -5.70 -15.07
N ALA A 170 -9.61 -4.45 -14.87
CA ALA A 170 -9.69 -3.83 -13.56
C ALA A 170 -10.96 -3.02 -13.38
N SER A 171 -11.60 -3.15 -12.21
CA SER A 171 -12.70 -2.29 -11.80
C SER A 171 -12.65 -2.02 -10.30
N LEU A 172 -13.12 -0.85 -9.89
CA LEU A 172 -13.15 -0.41 -8.51
C LEU A 172 -14.58 -0.05 -8.13
N GLN A 173 -15.00 -0.50 -6.95
CA GLN A 173 -16.26 -0.11 -6.34
C GLN A 173 -15.97 0.49 -4.95
N PRO A 174 -16.38 1.75 -4.69
CA PRO A 174 -16.35 2.32 -3.35
C PRO A 174 -17.21 1.50 -2.38
N LEU A 175 -16.75 1.32 -1.15
CA LEU A 175 -17.50 0.69 -0.06
C LEU A 175 -17.79 1.75 1.01
N GLU A 176 -18.55 1.39 2.05
CA GLU A 176 -18.75 2.28 3.19
C GLU A 176 -17.42 2.58 3.91
N GLY A 177 -17.24 3.87 4.27
CA GLY A 177 -16.00 4.41 4.82
C GLY A 177 -14.91 4.57 3.76
N ASP A 178 -13.65 4.59 4.19
CA ASP A 178 -12.48 4.76 3.29
C ASP A 178 -12.05 3.42 2.66
N ALA A 179 -13.00 2.51 2.41
CA ALA A 179 -12.69 1.20 1.84
C ALA A 179 -13.12 1.12 0.38
N VAL A 180 -12.33 0.39 -0.41
CA VAL A 180 -12.63 0.12 -1.82
C VAL A 180 -12.57 -1.38 -2.09
N ALA A 181 -13.44 -1.85 -2.99
CA ALA A 181 -13.32 -3.18 -3.58
C ALA A 181 -12.66 -3.07 -4.94
N VAL A 182 -11.45 -3.63 -5.06
CA VAL A 182 -10.70 -3.75 -6.31
C VAL A 182 -10.96 -5.13 -6.90
N THR A 183 -11.35 -5.20 -8.16
CA THR A 183 -11.51 -6.45 -8.91
C THR A 183 -10.54 -6.47 -10.07
N LEU A 184 -9.58 -7.41 -10.04
CA LEU A 184 -8.57 -7.61 -11.09
C LEU A 184 -8.76 -8.99 -11.72
N ASN A 185 -8.93 -9.06 -13.04
CA ASN A 185 -9.18 -10.32 -13.77
C ASN A 185 -10.30 -11.18 -13.14
N GLY A 186 -11.35 -10.53 -12.62
CA GLY A 186 -12.46 -11.18 -11.93
C GLY A 186 -12.23 -11.52 -10.45
N HIS A 187 -11.00 -11.37 -9.94
CA HIS A 187 -10.69 -11.59 -8.53
C HIS A 187 -10.89 -10.32 -7.71
N ARG A 188 -11.85 -10.37 -6.78
CA ARG A 188 -12.23 -9.23 -5.92
C ARG A 188 -11.47 -9.24 -4.60
N ARG A 189 -10.94 -8.08 -4.19
CA ARG A 189 -10.23 -7.85 -2.92
C ARG A 189 -10.75 -6.55 -2.28
N ARG A 190 -10.84 -6.51 -0.96
CA ARG A 190 -11.12 -5.28 -0.19
C ARG A 190 -9.80 -4.65 0.23
N LEU A 191 -9.64 -3.36 -0.04
CA LEU A 191 -8.51 -2.55 0.40
C LEU A 191 -9.05 -1.37 1.23
N GLN A 192 -8.25 -0.89 2.18
CA GLN A 192 -8.44 0.43 2.76
C GLN A 192 -7.66 1.40 1.87
N ALA A 193 -8.33 2.46 1.42
CA ALA A 193 -7.80 3.50 0.55
C ALA A 193 -7.62 4.80 1.34
#